data_AF-A0A9X8WM48-F1
#
_entry.id   AF-A0A9X8WM48-F1
#
_cell.length_a   1.000
_cell.length_b   1.000
_cell.length_c   1.000
_cell.angle_alpha   90.00
_cell.angle_beta   90.00
_cell.angle_gamma   90.00
#
_symmetry.space_group_name_H-M   'P 1'
#
loop_
_entity.id
_entity.type
_entity.pdbx_description
1 polymer ?
#
loop_
_entity_poly.entity_id
_entity_poly.type
_entity_poly.pdbx_seq_one_letter_code
_entity_poly.pdbx_strand_id
1 'polypeptide(L)'
;MKESKSNKGWLSLGAIGLFFLGKMKWLFALLKIAKVGSLISIFVSLGAYALVYGWKFAVALVYLIYIHEMGHLLAAKRKGIKTSNAIFIPFVGALIALKEEPKNANQEAYLAFGGPLLGTLAFLPAIPLFMMTENPFWLLVITLGAMINLFNLMPVHPLDGGRIVGVISTKLWILGIIGMVVYLFLHPNPFLILFLLLGISKWWKEFRSETTRNQRDNIIELNQFGLRQLEQYEGATDEEKIRLVNIWNMELSQLHEKFNNMKSWHIPLFDDNKLKEKQLTEVKLNIYRSLIDAANSNEYQYGPTDFKNIGTYERIVATFFKEVQEQTEIRDKEKSYYSSSLKTKVIWFSLYIGLAIFLMITSLYAGDLMEHYKTLLP
;
A
#
# COMPACT_ATOMS: atom_id res chain seq x y z
N MET A 1 52.00 12.00 19.85
CA MET A 1 50.69 12.70 19.92
C MET A 1 49.62 11.79 19.35
N LYS A 2 48.63 11.41 20.18
CA LYS A 2 47.48 10.57 19.81
C LYS A 2 46.36 11.51 19.33
N GLU A 3 46.00 11.45 18.05
CA GLU A 3 44.83 12.19 17.55
C GLU A 3 43.54 11.46 17.91
N SER A 4 42.70 12.15 18.70
CA SER A 4 41.36 11.74 19.07
C SER A 4 40.40 11.96 17.88
N LYS A 5 39.94 10.87 17.25
CA LYS A 5 38.86 10.92 16.24
C LYS A 5 37.53 11.25 16.93
N SER A 6 37.00 12.41 16.54
CA SER A 6 35.79 13.05 17.07
C SER A 6 34.51 12.23 16.82
N ASN A 7 33.84 11.83 17.91
CA ASN A 7 32.55 11.13 18.01
C ASN A 7 31.31 11.97 17.60
N LYS A 8 31.44 12.86 16.60
CA LYS A 8 30.36 13.80 16.22
C LYS A 8 29.20 13.18 15.42
N GLY A 9 29.37 11.98 14.83
CA GLY A 9 28.33 11.31 14.05
C GLY A 9 27.24 10.61 14.87
N TRP A 10 27.55 10.17 16.10
CA TRP A 10 26.58 9.50 16.98
C TRP A 10 25.74 10.49 17.78
N LEU A 11 26.28 11.68 18.05
CA LEU A 11 25.57 12.77 18.73
C LEU A 11 24.50 13.42 17.82
N SER A 12 24.70 13.47 16.51
CA SER A 12 23.70 13.97 15.56
C SER A 12 22.53 12.99 15.38
N LEU A 13 22.78 11.68 15.36
CA LEU A 13 21.73 10.65 15.34
C LEU A 13 20.94 10.60 16.65
N GLY A 14 21.61 10.79 17.79
CA GLY A 14 20.96 10.93 19.10
C GLY A 14 20.09 12.18 19.21
N ALA A 15 20.53 13.31 18.63
CA ALA A 15 19.75 14.55 18.59
C ALA A 15 18.52 14.45 17.67
N ILE A 16 18.64 13.76 16.53
CA ILE A 16 17.50 13.45 15.65
C ILE A 16 16.51 12.52 16.36
N GLY A 17 17.00 11.46 17.02
CA GLY A 17 16.17 10.54 17.80
C GLY A 17 15.42 11.23 18.96
N LEU A 18 16.10 12.12 19.70
CA LEU A 18 15.50 12.90 20.79
C LEU A 18 14.50 13.96 20.28
N PHE A 19 14.74 14.56 19.11
CA PHE A 19 13.80 15.47 18.45
C PHE A 19 12.51 14.74 18.03
N PHE A 20 12.62 13.51 17.53
CA PHE A 20 11.46 12.66 17.19
C PHE A 20 10.70 12.19 18.45
N LEU A 21 11.40 11.85 19.53
CA LEU A 21 10.77 11.44 20.80
C LEU A 21 10.00 12.59 21.47
N GLY A 22 10.49 13.84 21.37
CA GLY A 22 9.80 15.03 21.86
C GLY A 22 8.47 15.32 21.13
N LYS A 23 8.42 15.04 19.81
CA LYS A 23 7.21 15.22 18.99
C LYS A 23 6.26 14.01 19.02
N MET A 24 6.71 12.85 19.47
CA MET A 24 5.86 11.66 19.64
C MET A 24 4.75 11.88 20.69
N LYS A 25 5.00 12.70 21.71
CA LYS A 25 3.96 13.10 22.70
C LYS A 25 2.79 13.84 22.05
N TRP A 26 3.04 14.63 21.00
CA TRP A 26 1.99 15.28 20.21
C TRP A 26 1.23 14.28 19.32
N LEU A 27 1.92 13.25 18.82
CA LEU A 27 1.28 12.14 18.08
C LEU A 27 0.28 11.37 18.95
N PHE A 28 0.62 11.11 20.21
CA PHE A 28 -0.29 10.50 21.20
C PHE A 28 -1.41 11.44 21.67
N ALA A 29 -1.18 12.76 21.69
CA ALA A 29 -2.23 13.75 21.91
C ALA A 29 -3.20 13.84 20.71
N LEU A 30 -2.69 13.76 19.48
CA LEU A 30 -3.47 13.63 18.24
C LEU A 30 -4.36 12.37 18.26
N LEU A 31 -3.82 11.24 18.69
CA LEU A 31 -4.57 9.99 18.85
C LEU A 31 -5.69 10.10 19.92
N LYS A 32 -5.53 10.94 20.94
CA LYS A 32 -6.61 11.26 21.89
C LYS A 32 -7.66 12.19 21.27
N ILE A 33 -7.28 13.09 20.37
CA ILE A 33 -8.21 13.93 19.59
C ILE A 33 -9.01 13.08 18.59
N ALA A 34 -8.49 11.92 18.13
CA ALA A 34 -9.27 11.01 17.30
C ALA A 34 -10.51 10.39 18.00
N LYS A 35 -10.61 10.50 19.34
CA LYS A 35 -11.83 10.16 20.10
C LYS A 35 -12.83 11.32 20.21
N VAL A 36 -12.47 12.49 19.70
CA VAL A 36 -13.27 13.71 19.75
C VAL A 36 -14.16 13.73 18.51
N GLY A 37 -15.46 14.00 18.69
CA GLY A 37 -16.43 13.96 17.58
C GLY A 37 -15.99 14.83 16.39
N SER A 38 -16.38 14.44 15.17
CA SER A 38 -15.95 15.09 13.91
C SER A 38 -16.09 16.62 13.94
N LEU A 39 -17.20 17.14 14.48
CA LEU A 39 -17.44 18.57 14.62
C LEU A 39 -16.40 19.27 15.50
N ILE A 40 -16.05 18.69 16.65
CA ILE A 40 -15.07 19.31 17.55
C ILE A 40 -13.68 19.32 16.89
N SER A 41 -13.32 18.26 16.15
CA SER A 41 -12.05 18.22 15.41
C SER A 41 -11.93 19.33 14.35
N ILE A 42 -13.05 19.67 13.69
CA ILE A 42 -13.14 20.79 12.74
C ILE A 42 -12.89 22.12 13.46
N PHE A 43 -13.58 22.39 14.58
CA PHE A 43 -13.40 23.64 15.32
C PHE A 43 -12.01 23.79 15.92
N VAL A 44 -11.41 22.71 16.42
CA VAL A 44 -10.01 22.71 16.89
C VAL A 44 -9.05 23.05 15.75
N SER A 45 -9.27 22.48 14.56
CA SER A 45 -8.44 22.77 13.38
C SER A 45 -8.62 24.20 12.91
N LEU A 46 -9.87 24.69 12.86
CA LEU A 46 -10.19 26.08 12.54
C LEU A 46 -9.48 27.05 13.51
N GLY A 47 -9.57 26.81 14.81
CA GLY A 47 -8.90 27.62 15.82
C GLY A 47 -7.37 27.61 15.67
N ALA A 48 -6.78 26.43 15.48
CA ALA A 48 -5.33 26.29 15.29
C ALA A 48 -4.82 27.04 14.05
N TYR A 49 -5.51 26.93 12.91
CA TYR A 49 -5.14 27.69 11.71
C TYR A 49 -5.40 29.19 11.89
N ALA A 50 -6.49 29.57 12.57
CA ALA A 50 -6.83 30.98 12.76
C ALA A 50 -5.80 31.71 13.63
N LEU A 51 -5.24 31.03 14.62
CA LEU A 51 -4.19 31.58 15.48
C LEU A 51 -2.87 31.82 14.75
N VAL A 52 -2.56 31.00 13.73
CA VAL A 52 -1.27 31.07 13.01
C VAL A 52 -1.35 31.91 11.73
N TYR A 53 -2.45 31.81 10.99
CA TYR A 53 -2.60 32.37 9.65
C TYR A 53 -3.80 33.32 9.50
N GLY A 54 -4.54 33.57 10.58
CA GLY A 54 -5.73 34.41 10.58
C GLY A 54 -7.02 33.65 10.23
N TRP A 55 -8.16 34.19 10.70
CA TRP A 55 -9.44 33.50 10.64
C TRP A 55 -9.96 33.28 9.20
N LYS A 56 -9.71 34.22 8.27
CA LYS A 56 -10.12 34.09 6.86
C LYS A 56 -9.43 32.90 6.20
N PHE A 57 -8.11 32.77 6.41
CA PHE A 57 -7.33 31.64 5.91
C PHE A 57 -7.84 30.33 6.49
N ALA A 58 -8.05 30.29 7.80
CA ALA A 58 -8.54 29.09 8.49
C ALA A 58 -9.90 28.63 7.94
N VAL A 59 -10.85 29.55 7.77
CA VAL A 59 -12.17 29.23 7.22
C VAL A 59 -12.06 28.69 5.80
N ALA A 60 -11.31 29.37 4.92
CA ALA A 60 -11.10 28.93 3.55
C ALA A 60 -10.47 27.53 3.49
N LEU A 61 -9.38 27.32 4.25
CA LEU A 61 -8.65 26.05 4.27
C LEU A 61 -9.51 24.90 4.79
N VAL A 62 -10.16 25.07 5.94
CA VAL A 62 -11.00 24.03 6.55
C VAL A 62 -12.21 23.71 5.67
N TYR A 63 -12.84 24.72 5.05
CA TYR A 63 -13.91 24.52 4.07
C TYR A 63 -13.45 23.65 2.89
N LEU A 64 -12.30 23.97 2.28
CA LEU A 64 -11.77 23.24 1.14
C LEU A 64 -11.42 21.79 1.47
N ILE A 65 -10.71 21.56 2.58
CA ILE A 65 -10.40 20.21 3.08
C ILE A 65 -11.70 19.44 3.34
N TYR A 66 -12.70 20.09 3.95
CA TYR A 66 -13.97 19.44 4.24
C TYR A 66 -14.71 18.98 2.98
N ILE A 67 -14.87 19.85 1.99
CA ILE A 67 -15.54 19.46 0.75
C ILE A 67 -14.77 18.37 0.00
N HIS A 68 -13.43 18.43 0.03
CA HIS A 68 -12.57 17.36 -0.51
C HIS A 68 -12.84 16.02 0.18
N GLU A 69 -12.81 15.96 1.51
CA GLU A 69 -13.12 14.72 2.25
C GLU A 69 -14.55 14.21 2.02
N MET A 70 -15.53 15.11 1.91
CA MET A 70 -16.90 14.74 1.57
C MET A 70 -16.98 14.08 0.19
N GLY A 71 -16.06 14.41 -0.73
CA GLY A 71 -15.90 13.74 -2.02
C GLY A 71 -15.56 12.27 -1.88
N HIS A 72 -14.61 11.93 -1.00
CA HIS A 72 -14.30 10.53 -0.69
C HIS A 72 -15.48 9.82 -0.03
N LEU A 73 -16.15 10.45 0.95
CA LEU A 73 -17.30 9.85 1.62
C LEU A 73 -18.46 9.57 0.66
N LEU A 74 -18.75 10.52 -0.24
CA LEU A 74 -19.78 10.35 -1.25
C LEU A 74 -19.43 9.22 -2.22
N ALA A 75 -18.18 9.15 -2.66
CA ALA A 75 -17.70 8.08 -3.52
C ALA A 75 -17.77 6.70 -2.82
N ALA A 76 -17.38 6.63 -1.54
CA ALA A 76 -17.50 5.43 -0.72
C ALA A 76 -18.96 4.98 -0.58
N LYS A 77 -19.87 5.90 -0.24
CA LYS A 77 -21.31 5.64 -0.12
C LYS A 77 -21.91 5.11 -1.42
N ARG A 78 -21.53 5.70 -2.57
CA ARG A 78 -21.97 5.22 -3.89
C ARG A 78 -21.47 3.81 -4.23
N LYS A 79 -20.33 3.41 -3.66
CA LYS A 79 -19.76 2.06 -3.82
C LYS A 79 -20.14 1.11 -2.68
N GLY A 80 -21.01 1.53 -1.77
CA GLY A 80 -21.44 0.73 -0.62
C GLY A 80 -20.34 0.44 0.39
N ILE A 81 -19.23 1.18 0.38
CA ILE A 81 -18.11 0.99 1.30
C ILE A 81 -18.41 1.71 2.60
N LYS A 82 -18.34 0.99 3.72
CA LYS A 82 -18.52 1.59 5.05
C LYS A 82 -17.29 2.41 5.43
N THR A 83 -17.52 3.64 5.88
CA THR A 83 -16.48 4.55 6.36
C THR A 83 -16.68 4.89 7.83
N SER A 84 -15.63 5.41 8.45
CA SER A 84 -15.71 6.18 9.69
C SER A 84 -16.08 7.64 9.41
N ASN A 85 -16.31 8.40 10.47
CA ASN A 85 -16.45 9.85 10.36
C ASN A 85 -15.10 10.47 10.01
N ALA A 86 -15.10 11.55 9.23
CA ALA A 86 -13.89 12.34 8.97
C ALA A 86 -13.41 13.01 10.28
N ILE A 87 -12.11 12.87 10.56
CA ILE A 87 -11.45 13.49 11.70
C ILE A 87 -10.43 14.48 11.17
N PHE A 88 -10.53 15.74 11.60
CA PHE A 88 -9.60 16.80 11.20
C PHE A 88 -8.45 16.88 12.18
N ILE A 89 -7.25 16.94 11.64
CA ILE A 89 -6.01 17.04 12.38
C ILE A 89 -5.32 18.33 11.96
N PRO A 90 -5.14 19.29 12.89
CA PRO A 90 -4.47 20.55 12.60
C PRO A 90 -3.10 20.33 11.94
N PHE A 91 -2.82 21.10 10.90
CA PHE A 91 -1.57 21.09 10.13
C PHE A 91 -1.27 19.80 9.34
N VAL A 92 -2.08 18.75 9.48
CA VAL A 92 -1.93 17.49 8.72
C VAL A 92 -2.97 17.39 7.63
N GLY A 93 -4.25 17.68 7.94
CA GLY A 93 -5.36 17.49 7.02
C GLY A 93 -6.52 16.77 7.71
N ALA A 94 -7.23 15.93 6.97
CA ALA A 94 -8.30 15.11 7.52
C ALA A 94 -8.07 13.63 7.19
N LEU A 95 -8.63 12.75 8.03
CA LEU A 95 -8.52 11.31 7.88
C LEU A 95 -9.90 10.68 7.89
N ILE A 96 -10.12 9.78 6.94
CA ILE A 96 -11.26 8.86 6.91
C ILE A 96 -10.70 7.44 6.95
N ALA A 97 -11.00 6.71 8.02
CA ALA A 97 -10.72 5.27 8.05
C ALA A 97 -11.82 4.52 7.27
N LEU A 98 -11.40 3.73 6.28
CA LEU A 98 -12.24 2.75 5.61
C LEU A 98 -12.45 1.55 6.54
N LYS A 99 -13.71 1.14 6.74
CA LYS A 99 -14.04 -0.07 7.52
C LYS A 99 -13.94 -1.35 6.70
N GLU A 100 -13.93 -1.20 5.37
CA GLU A 100 -13.82 -2.27 4.39
C GLU A 100 -12.85 -1.80 3.30
N GLU A 101 -11.89 -2.63 2.91
CA GLU A 101 -10.97 -2.30 1.83
C GLU A 101 -11.69 -2.31 0.46
N PRO A 102 -11.29 -1.47 -0.50
CA PRO A 102 -11.80 -1.54 -1.87
C PRO A 102 -11.65 -2.94 -2.45
N LYS A 103 -12.61 -3.41 -3.26
CA LYS A 103 -12.55 -4.78 -3.81
C LYS A 103 -11.57 -4.92 -4.98
N ASN A 104 -11.30 -3.82 -5.68
CA ASN A 104 -10.37 -3.76 -6.80
C ASN A 104 -9.82 -2.35 -6.99
N ALA A 105 -8.76 -2.22 -7.79
CA ALA A 105 -8.09 -0.96 -8.04
C ALA A 105 -9.05 0.07 -8.68
N ASN A 106 -10.01 -0.34 -9.51
CA ASN A 106 -10.98 0.59 -10.11
C ASN A 106 -11.88 1.25 -9.04
N GLN A 107 -12.32 0.49 -8.04
CA GLN A 107 -13.07 1.00 -6.91
C GLN A 107 -12.21 1.92 -6.03
N GLU A 108 -10.92 1.59 -5.87
CA GLU A 108 -9.96 2.43 -5.17
C GLU A 108 -9.74 3.78 -5.90
N ALA A 109 -9.51 3.78 -7.21
CA ALA A 109 -9.39 5.01 -7.99
C ALA A 109 -10.69 5.83 -7.98
N TYR A 110 -11.86 5.19 -8.05
CA TYR A 110 -13.14 5.88 -7.93
C TYR A 110 -13.29 6.59 -6.59
N LEU A 111 -12.91 5.92 -5.51
CA LEU A 111 -12.91 6.49 -4.16
C LEU A 111 -11.93 7.66 -4.05
N ALA A 112 -10.69 7.46 -4.52
CA ALA A 112 -9.63 8.46 -4.45
C ALA A 112 -9.91 9.67 -5.34
N PHE A 113 -10.53 9.51 -6.52
CA PHE A 113 -10.88 10.62 -7.40
C PHE A 113 -12.02 11.49 -6.86
N GLY A 114 -12.88 10.93 -6.00
CA GLY A 114 -14.00 11.67 -5.40
C GLY A 114 -13.56 12.95 -4.67
N GLY A 115 -12.45 12.89 -3.94
CA GLY A 115 -11.91 14.03 -3.19
C GLY A 115 -11.44 15.17 -4.09
N PRO A 116 -10.44 14.95 -4.96
CA PRO A 116 -9.99 15.93 -5.93
C PRO A 116 -11.11 16.52 -6.79
N LEU A 117 -12.10 15.71 -7.18
CA LEU A 117 -13.22 16.19 -7.97
C LEU A 117 -14.08 17.19 -7.17
N LEU A 118 -14.58 16.81 -5.98
CA LEU A 118 -15.42 17.72 -5.20
C LEU A 118 -14.62 18.89 -4.64
N GLY A 119 -13.38 18.68 -4.24
CA GLY A 119 -12.47 19.74 -3.80
C GLY A 119 -12.21 20.75 -4.92
N THR A 120 -12.16 20.32 -6.18
CA THR A 120 -12.06 21.24 -7.33
C THR A 120 -13.34 22.05 -7.50
N LEU A 121 -14.51 21.39 -7.46
CA LEU A 121 -15.81 22.07 -7.53
C LEU A 121 -16.01 23.06 -6.39
N ALA A 122 -15.39 22.84 -5.22
CA ALA A 122 -15.53 23.68 -4.04
C ALA A 122 -15.05 25.12 -4.23
N PHE A 123 -14.02 25.35 -5.05
CA PHE A 123 -13.45 26.68 -5.28
C PHE A 123 -13.92 27.32 -6.59
N LEU A 124 -14.53 26.58 -7.52
CA LEU A 124 -14.97 27.16 -8.82
C LEU A 124 -15.88 28.40 -8.66
N PRO A 125 -16.83 28.45 -7.72
CA PRO A 125 -17.65 29.66 -7.52
C PRO A 125 -16.84 30.89 -7.10
N ALA A 126 -15.67 30.71 -6.49
CA ALA A 126 -14.82 31.82 -6.09
C ALA A 126 -14.21 32.56 -7.30
N ILE A 127 -14.11 31.91 -8.47
CA ILE A 127 -13.58 32.53 -9.70
C ILE A 127 -14.45 33.72 -10.15
N PRO A 128 -15.75 33.56 -10.47
CA PRO A 128 -16.58 34.69 -10.85
C PRO A 128 -16.76 35.69 -9.69
N LEU A 129 -16.80 35.22 -8.43
CA LEU A 129 -16.90 36.12 -7.27
C LEU A 129 -15.67 37.03 -7.14
N PHE A 130 -14.47 36.51 -7.40
CA PHE A 130 -13.26 37.32 -7.47
C PHE A 130 -13.34 38.34 -8.62
N MET A 131 -13.73 37.90 -9.81
CA MET A 131 -13.86 38.79 -10.98
C MET A 131 -14.86 39.94 -10.76
N MET A 132 -15.91 39.72 -9.97
CA MET A 132 -16.94 40.73 -9.70
C MET A 132 -16.60 41.66 -8.53
N THR A 133 -15.89 41.16 -7.53
CA THR A 133 -15.69 41.89 -6.26
C THR A 133 -14.27 42.35 -6.03
N GLU A 134 -13.31 41.80 -6.78
CA GLU A 134 -11.86 41.96 -6.61
C GLU A 134 -11.38 41.66 -5.17
N ASN A 135 -12.20 40.96 -4.38
CA ASN A 135 -11.89 40.69 -2.98
C ASN A 135 -10.79 39.61 -2.87
N PRO A 136 -9.63 39.92 -2.26
CA PRO A 136 -8.52 38.97 -2.16
C PRO A 136 -8.86 37.65 -1.44
N PHE A 137 -9.93 37.62 -0.65
CA PHE A 137 -10.42 36.39 -0.03
C PHE A 137 -10.81 35.32 -1.06
N TRP A 138 -11.47 35.70 -2.16
CA TRP A 138 -11.85 34.72 -3.18
C TRP A 138 -10.63 34.19 -3.93
N LEU A 139 -9.65 35.05 -4.18
CA LEU A 139 -8.36 34.63 -4.74
C LEU A 139 -7.65 33.64 -3.81
N LEU A 140 -7.69 33.86 -2.48
CA LEU A 140 -7.17 32.91 -1.50
C LEU A 140 -7.87 31.55 -1.58
N VAL A 141 -9.20 31.52 -1.70
CA VAL A 141 -9.97 30.27 -1.85
C VAL A 141 -9.58 29.52 -3.13
N ILE A 142 -9.39 30.23 -4.26
CA ILE A 142 -8.95 29.63 -5.53
C ILE A 142 -7.55 29.04 -5.38
N THR A 143 -6.59 29.82 -4.87
CA THR A 143 -5.20 29.39 -4.72
C THR A 143 -5.07 28.19 -3.79
N LEU A 144 -5.70 28.24 -2.61
CA LEU A 144 -5.69 27.12 -1.67
C LEU A 144 -6.40 25.89 -2.24
N GLY A 145 -7.56 26.09 -2.88
CA GLY A 145 -8.34 25.00 -3.47
C GLY A 145 -7.56 24.30 -4.57
N ALA A 146 -6.97 25.05 -5.49
CA ALA A 146 -6.14 24.49 -6.56
C ALA A 146 -4.93 23.75 -5.97
N MET A 147 -4.21 24.35 -5.02
CA MET A 147 -3.00 23.78 -4.43
C MET A 147 -3.27 22.49 -3.67
N ILE A 148 -4.31 22.44 -2.83
CA ILE A 148 -4.66 21.23 -2.04
C ILE A 148 -4.98 20.05 -2.96
N ASN A 149 -5.84 20.28 -3.95
CA ASN A 149 -6.23 19.21 -4.87
C ASN A 149 -5.06 18.79 -5.78
N LEU A 150 -4.23 19.74 -6.24
CA LEU A 150 -3.05 19.42 -7.05
C LEU A 150 -2.01 18.63 -6.25
N PHE A 151 -1.78 19.00 -4.98
CA PHE A 151 -0.91 18.25 -4.08
C PHE A 151 -1.44 16.83 -3.87
N ASN A 152 -2.74 16.67 -3.57
CA ASN A 152 -3.35 15.35 -3.42
C ASN A 152 -3.33 14.53 -4.72
N LEU A 153 -3.25 15.16 -5.90
CA LEU A 153 -3.05 14.46 -7.17
C LEU A 153 -1.60 14.05 -7.43
N MET A 154 -0.62 14.35 -6.58
CA MET A 154 0.73 13.81 -6.80
C MET A 154 0.70 12.27 -6.86
N PRO A 155 1.41 11.65 -7.82
CA PRO A 155 1.35 10.21 -8.03
C PRO A 155 2.21 9.49 -6.99
N VAL A 156 1.87 9.57 -5.70
CA VAL A 156 2.59 8.89 -4.62
C VAL A 156 1.63 8.55 -3.49
N HIS A 157 1.67 7.33 -2.99
CA HIS A 157 0.89 6.94 -1.81
C HIS A 157 1.44 7.66 -0.56
N PRO A 158 0.63 8.12 0.42
CA PRO A 158 -0.81 7.89 0.60
C PRO A 158 -1.74 8.90 -0.09
N LEU A 159 -1.22 9.79 -0.94
CA LEU A 159 -2.04 10.80 -1.62
C LEU A 159 -2.97 10.17 -2.65
N ASP A 160 -4.06 10.86 -2.98
CA ASP A 160 -5.10 10.35 -3.87
C ASP A 160 -4.59 10.03 -5.26
N GLY A 161 -3.69 10.85 -5.79
CA GLY A 161 -3.04 10.64 -7.07
C GLY A 161 -2.32 9.31 -7.12
N GLY A 162 -1.63 8.91 -6.02
CA GLY A 162 -1.03 7.59 -5.89
C GLY A 162 -2.05 6.45 -6.02
N ARG A 163 -3.23 6.60 -5.41
CA ARG A 163 -4.31 5.61 -5.47
C ARG A 163 -5.00 5.55 -6.84
N ILE A 164 -5.15 6.70 -7.50
CA ILE A 164 -5.71 6.81 -8.86
C ILE A 164 -4.76 6.18 -9.88
N VAL A 165 -3.49 6.59 -9.90
CA VAL A 165 -2.50 6.05 -10.86
C VAL A 165 -2.14 4.60 -10.57
N GLY A 166 -2.41 4.10 -9.36
CA GLY A 166 -2.25 2.69 -9.00
C GLY A 166 -3.02 1.73 -9.91
N VAL A 167 -4.17 2.16 -10.47
CA VAL A 167 -4.93 1.40 -11.49
C VAL A 167 -4.15 1.24 -12.78
N ILE A 168 -3.38 2.27 -13.14
CA ILE A 168 -2.62 2.30 -14.39
C ILE A 168 -1.36 1.46 -14.20
N SER A 169 -0.53 1.87 -13.23
CA SER A 169 0.71 1.22 -12.84
C SER A 169 1.26 1.83 -11.55
N THR A 170 1.56 0.99 -10.56
CA THR A 170 2.28 1.40 -9.33
C THR A 170 3.72 1.86 -9.61
N LYS A 171 4.27 1.58 -10.80
CA LYS A 171 5.60 2.07 -11.22
C LYS A 171 5.61 3.60 -11.39
N LEU A 172 4.46 4.21 -11.70
CA LEU A 172 4.33 5.67 -11.80
C LEU A 172 4.60 6.38 -10.46
N TRP A 173 4.56 5.65 -9.33
CA TRP A 173 4.85 6.24 -8.04
C TRP A 173 6.28 6.76 -7.90
N ILE A 174 7.22 6.23 -8.67
CA ILE A 174 8.60 6.71 -8.68
C ILE A 174 8.68 8.18 -9.12
N LEU A 175 7.82 8.60 -10.05
CA LEU A 175 7.76 9.99 -10.52
C LEU A 175 7.30 10.91 -9.40
N GLY A 176 6.28 10.48 -8.63
CA GLY A 176 5.80 11.23 -7.48
C GLY A 176 6.82 11.29 -6.36
N ILE A 177 7.55 10.20 -6.09
CA ILE A 177 8.64 10.17 -5.11
C ILE A 177 9.75 11.14 -5.50
N ILE A 178 10.21 11.11 -6.76
CA ILE A 178 11.25 12.03 -7.26
C ILE A 178 10.76 13.48 -7.15
N GLY A 179 9.55 13.76 -7.63
CA GLY A 179 8.96 15.10 -7.53
C GLY A 179 8.84 15.60 -6.08
N MET A 180 8.45 14.73 -5.17
CA MET A 180 8.32 15.04 -3.74
C MET A 180 9.67 15.27 -3.06
N VAL A 181 10.72 14.54 -3.46
CA VAL A 181 12.10 14.80 -3.01
C VAL A 181 12.56 16.18 -3.46
N VAL A 182 12.38 16.52 -4.74
CA VAL A 182 12.72 17.85 -5.27
C VAL A 182 11.96 18.94 -4.50
N TYR A 183 10.64 18.76 -4.32
CA TYR A 183 9.81 19.70 -3.59
C TYR A 183 10.24 19.86 -2.11
N LEU A 184 10.64 18.76 -1.46
CA LEU A 184 11.16 18.78 -0.09
C LEU A 184 12.47 19.58 0.03
N PHE A 185 13.36 19.50 -0.96
CA PHE A 185 14.59 20.30 -0.99
C PHE A 185 14.30 21.80 -1.12
N LEU A 186 13.29 22.17 -1.91
CA LEU A 186 12.87 23.56 -2.09
C LEU A 186 12.10 24.10 -0.88
N HIS A 187 11.30 23.26 -0.23
CA HIS A 187 10.44 23.62 0.88
C HIS A 187 10.53 22.60 2.02
N PRO A 188 11.57 22.66 2.87
CA PRO A 188 11.75 21.71 3.96
C PRO A 188 10.54 21.71 4.90
N ASN A 189 9.77 20.63 4.89
CA ASN A 189 8.58 20.47 5.71
C ASN A 189 8.52 19.05 6.30
N PRO A 190 8.38 18.91 7.64
CA PRO A 190 8.33 17.59 8.28
C PRO A 190 7.19 16.69 7.79
N PHE A 191 6.06 17.25 7.32
CA PHE A 191 4.96 16.47 6.77
C PHE A 191 5.30 15.88 5.39
N LEU A 192 6.08 16.59 4.58
CA LEU A 192 6.57 16.05 3.30
C LEU A 192 7.50 14.86 3.53
N ILE A 193 8.36 14.92 4.56
CA ILE A 193 9.21 13.79 4.95
C ILE A 193 8.35 12.59 5.34
N LEU A 194 7.29 12.80 6.14
CA LEU A 194 6.37 11.73 6.53
C LEU A 194 5.72 11.08 5.31
N PHE A 195 5.12 11.87 4.41
CA PHE A 195 4.49 11.34 3.20
C PHE A 195 5.49 10.63 2.29
N LEU A 196 6.71 11.16 2.16
CA LEU A 196 7.77 10.54 1.38
C LEU A 196 8.19 9.17 1.96
N LEU A 197 8.34 9.06 3.28
CA LEU A 197 8.65 7.79 3.94
C LEU A 197 7.54 6.76 3.74
N LEU A 198 6.27 7.18 3.88
CA LEU A 198 5.12 6.31 3.63
C LEU A 198 5.05 5.89 2.16
N GLY A 199 5.32 6.80 1.23
CA GLY A 199 5.34 6.54 -0.21
C GLY A 199 6.44 5.58 -0.63
N ILE A 200 7.68 5.80 -0.16
CA ILE A 200 8.80 4.89 -0.41
C ILE A 200 8.52 3.50 0.18
N SER A 201 8.02 3.43 1.41
CA SER A 201 7.69 2.15 2.07
C SER A 201 6.65 1.36 1.27
N LYS A 202 5.57 2.03 0.85
CA LYS A 202 4.49 1.39 0.09
C LYS A 202 4.94 1.02 -1.33
N TRP A 203 5.64 1.90 -2.04
CA TRP A 203 6.22 1.60 -3.35
C TRP A 203 7.18 0.41 -3.29
N TRP A 204 8.04 0.35 -2.27
CA TRP A 204 8.97 -0.74 -2.06
C TRP A 204 8.25 -2.07 -1.81
N LYS A 205 7.16 -2.06 -1.03
CA LYS A 205 6.30 -3.23 -0.82
C LYS A 205 5.68 -3.72 -2.13
N GLU A 206 5.13 -2.81 -2.94
CA GLU A 206 4.51 -3.16 -4.23
C GLU A 206 5.55 -3.64 -5.25
N PHE A 207 6.72 -3.00 -5.32
CA PHE A 207 7.81 -3.41 -6.21
C PHE A 207 8.29 -4.84 -5.90
N ARG A 208 8.39 -5.20 -4.61
CA ARG A 208 8.71 -6.57 -4.19
C ARG A 208 7.57 -7.56 -4.36
N SER A 209 6.32 -7.11 -4.41
CA SER A 209 5.15 -7.98 -4.57
C SER A 209 5.14 -8.75 -5.89
N GLU A 210 5.69 -8.20 -6.98
CA GLU A 210 5.87 -8.93 -8.25
C GLU A 210 6.69 -10.21 -8.02
N THR A 211 7.72 -10.15 -7.18
CA THR A 211 8.51 -11.35 -6.90
C THR A 211 7.80 -12.33 -5.96
N THR A 212 7.06 -11.82 -4.97
CA THR A 212 6.24 -12.68 -4.08
C THR A 212 5.15 -13.42 -4.86
N ARG A 213 4.57 -12.81 -5.90
CA ARG A 213 3.61 -13.48 -6.80
C ARG A 213 4.23 -14.66 -7.52
N ASN A 214 5.41 -14.48 -8.12
CA ASN A 214 6.14 -15.56 -8.78
C ASN A 214 6.47 -16.70 -7.81
N GLN A 215 6.83 -16.39 -6.56
CA GLN A 215 7.04 -17.42 -5.54
C GLN A 215 5.76 -18.20 -5.23
N ARG A 216 4.60 -17.55 -5.12
CA ARG A 216 3.33 -18.26 -4.91
C ARG A 216 2.96 -19.15 -6.08
N ASP A 217 3.14 -18.67 -7.32
CA ASP A 217 2.91 -19.48 -8.51
C ASP A 217 3.78 -20.74 -8.49
N ASN A 218 5.06 -20.62 -8.11
CA ASN A 218 5.94 -21.77 -7.93
C ASN A 218 5.46 -22.71 -6.81
N ILE A 219 4.97 -22.20 -5.68
CA ILE A 219 4.45 -23.04 -4.58
C ILE A 219 3.20 -23.81 -5.03
N ILE A 220 2.28 -23.15 -5.75
CA ILE A 220 1.09 -23.79 -6.33
C ILE A 220 1.53 -24.92 -7.29
N GLU A 221 2.46 -24.64 -8.19
CA GLU A 221 2.98 -25.61 -9.16
C GLU A 221 3.63 -26.81 -8.46
N LEU A 222 4.41 -26.57 -7.40
CA LEU A 222 5.05 -27.61 -6.60
C LEU A 222 4.04 -28.48 -5.85
N ASN A 223 3.04 -27.89 -5.20
CA ASN A 223 2.00 -28.66 -4.51
C ASN A 223 1.11 -29.44 -5.50
N GLN A 224 0.82 -28.87 -6.67
CA GLN A 224 0.15 -29.60 -7.76
C GLN A 224 1.01 -30.75 -8.30
N PHE A 225 2.33 -30.57 -8.37
CA PHE A 225 3.25 -31.65 -8.70
C PHE A 225 3.16 -32.78 -7.68
N GLY A 226 3.16 -32.48 -6.38
CA GLY A 226 2.94 -33.47 -5.31
C GLY A 226 1.64 -34.27 -5.50
N LEU A 227 0.52 -33.59 -5.79
CA LEU A 227 -0.76 -34.25 -6.09
C LEU A 227 -0.67 -35.21 -7.28
N ARG A 228 -0.07 -34.78 -8.40
CA ARG A 228 0.11 -35.64 -9.59
C ARG A 228 0.97 -36.87 -9.30
N GLN A 229 1.98 -36.73 -8.46
CA GLN A 229 2.84 -37.84 -8.05
C GLN A 229 2.06 -38.86 -7.20
N LEU A 230 1.19 -38.42 -6.29
CA LEU A 230 0.32 -39.32 -5.52
C LEU A 230 -0.69 -40.04 -6.41
N GLU A 231 -1.34 -39.33 -7.33
CA GLU A 231 -2.28 -39.93 -8.30
C GLU A 231 -1.58 -40.97 -9.19
N GLN A 232 -0.38 -40.65 -9.68
CA GLN A 232 0.45 -41.58 -10.45
C GLN A 232 0.82 -42.82 -9.61
N TYR A 233 1.17 -42.65 -8.34
CA TYR A 233 1.51 -43.75 -7.44
C TYR A 233 0.31 -44.65 -7.13
N GLU A 234 -0.88 -44.07 -6.95
CA GLU A 234 -2.12 -44.81 -6.72
C GLU A 234 -2.49 -45.71 -7.92
N GLY A 235 -2.32 -45.20 -9.14
CA GLY A 235 -2.59 -45.94 -10.38
C GLY A 235 -1.46 -46.85 -10.89
N ALA A 236 -0.30 -46.87 -10.23
CA ALA A 236 0.88 -47.61 -10.67
C ALA A 236 0.87 -49.10 -10.27
N THR A 237 1.58 -49.92 -11.04
CA THR A 237 1.89 -51.32 -10.67
C THR A 237 2.87 -51.38 -9.48
N ASP A 238 2.95 -52.53 -8.80
CA ASP A 238 3.83 -52.66 -7.62
C ASP A 238 5.31 -52.42 -7.94
N GLU A 239 5.79 -52.88 -9.10
CA GLU A 239 7.15 -52.58 -9.55
C GLU A 239 7.37 -51.09 -9.82
N GLU A 240 6.38 -50.39 -10.37
CA GLU A 240 6.43 -48.96 -10.62
C GLU A 240 6.40 -48.14 -9.34
N LYS A 241 5.60 -48.55 -8.35
CA LYS A 241 5.56 -47.94 -7.02
C LYS A 241 6.94 -47.97 -6.36
N ILE A 242 7.62 -49.11 -6.39
CA ILE A 242 8.99 -49.25 -5.87
C ILE A 242 9.95 -48.29 -6.60
N ARG A 243 9.86 -48.19 -7.94
CA ARG A 243 10.67 -47.24 -8.71
C ARG A 243 10.42 -45.79 -8.31
N LEU A 244 9.15 -45.39 -8.16
CA LEU A 244 8.77 -44.03 -7.76
C LEU A 244 9.31 -43.68 -6.38
N VAL A 245 9.15 -44.58 -5.40
CA VAL A 245 9.67 -44.38 -4.03
C VAL A 245 11.19 -44.24 -4.02
N ASN A 246 11.91 -45.04 -4.81
CA ASN A 246 13.36 -44.91 -4.94
C ASN A 246 13.78 -43.56 -5.52
N ILE A 247 13.07 -43.08 -6.55
CA ILE A 247 13.31 -41.75 -7.14
C ILE A 247 13.06 -40.65 -6.11
N TRP A 248 11.95 -40.71 -5.38
CA TRP A 248 11.61 -39.73 -4.36
C TRP A 248 12.63 -39.71 -3.21
N ASN A 249 13.11 -40.87 -2.76
CA ASN A 249 14.17 -40.97 -1.75
C ASN A 249 15.49 -40.34 -2.23
N MET A 250 15.86 -40.56 -3.50
CA MET A 250 17.06 -39.95 -4.10
C MET A 250 16.93 -38.42 -4.15
N GLU A 251 15.81 -37.90 -4.67
CA GLU A 251 15.51 -36.47 -4.75
C GLU A 251 15.48 -35.83 -3.35
N LEU A 252 14.84 -36.49 -2.37
CA LEU A 252 14.80 -36.02 -0.99
C LEU A 252 16.21 -35.86 -0.42
N SER A 253 17.09 -36.84 -0.67
CA SER A 253 18.48 -36.82 -0.19
C SER A 253 19.27 -35.66 -0.82
N GLN A 254 19.16 -35.47 -2.14
CA GLN A 254 19.81 -34.36 -2.84
C GLN A 254 19.34 -33.00 -2.36
N LEU A 255 18.02 -32.83 -2.18
CA LEU A 255 17.44 -31.60 -1.66
C LEU A 255 17.86 -31.34 -0.21
N HIS A 256 18.00 -32.38 0.60
CA HIS A 256 18.40 -32.23 2.00
C HIS A 256 19.83 -31.74 2.12
N GLU A 257 20.74 -32.30 1.33
CA GLU A 257 22.12 -31.81 1.22
C GLU A 257 22.16 -30.37 0.73
N LYS A 258 21.41 -30.07 -0.35
CA LYS A 258 21.33 -28.71 -0.90
C LYS A 258 20.84 -27.71 0.15
N PHE A 259 19.80 -28.04 0.91
CA PHE A 259 19.22 -27.17 1.94
C PHE A 259 20.18 -26.94 3.12
N ASN A 260 20.87 -27.98 3.57
CA ASN A 260 21.85 -27.88 4.66
C ASN A 260 23.06 -27.02 4.27
N ASN A 261 23.43 -27.03 2.99
CA ASN A 261 24.49 -26.17 2.44
C ASN A 261 24.07 -24.69 2.29
N MET A 262 22.78 -24.36 2.43
CA MET A 262 22.32 -22.97 2.39
C MET A 262 22.55 -22.26 3.72
N LYS A 263 23.34 -21.19 3.69
CA LYS A 263 23.58 -20.33 4.87
C LYS A 263 22.27 -19.83 5.48
N SER A 264 22.17 -19.86 6.81
CA SER A 264 21.00 -19.38 7.57
C SER A 264 20.97 -17.86 7.71
N TRP A 265 22.12 -17.20 7.64
CA TRP A 265 22.22 -15.75 7.78
C TRP A 265 21.88 -15.04 6.47
N HIS A 266 20.97 -14.08 6.57
CA HIS A 266 20.52 -13.27 5.45
C HIS A 266 20.43 -11.81 5.87
N ILE A 267 20.88 -10.89 5.01
CA ILE A 267 20.60 -9.46 5.18
C ILE A 267 19.29 -9.16 4.44
N PRO A 268 18.21 -8.78 5.14
CA PRO A 268 17.01 -8.29 4.48
C PRO A 268 17.41 -7.16 3.53
N LEU A 269 16.98 -7.20 2.26
CA LEU A 269 17.29 -6.28 1.14
C LEU A 269 18.31 -6.78 0.12
N PHE A 270 19.34 -7.56 0.51
CA PHE A 270 20.41 -7.99 -0.42
C PHE A 270 20.39 -9.48 -0.73
N ASP A 271 19.97 -10.32 0.23
CA ASP A 271 19.92 -11.77 0.07
C ASP A 271 18.52 -12.30 -0.27
N ASP A 272 17.61 -11.41 -0.71
CA ASP A 272 16.21 -11.76 -0.93
C ASP A 272 16.07 -12.99 -1.83
N ASN A 273 16.85 -13.11 -2.92
CA ASN A 273 16.80 -14.27 -3.83
C ASN A 273 17.25 -15.59 -3.19
N LYS A 274 18.26 -15.56 -2.32
CA LYS A 274 18.71 -16.76 -1.59
C LYS A 274 17.66 -17.23 -0.61
N LEU A 275 16.97 -16.30 0.05
CA LEU A 275 15.84 -16.62 0.92
C LEU A 275 14.71 -17.30 0.12
N LYS A 276 14.42 -16.84 -1.10
CA LYS A 276 13.42 -17.48 -1.97
C LYS A 276 13.81 -18.90 -2.34
N GLU A 277 15.05 -19.09 -2.76
CA GLU A 277 15.55 -20.41 -3.14
C GLU A 277 15.47 -21.38 -1.95
N LYS A 278 15.82 -20.90 -0.75
CA LYS A 278 15.70 -21.67 0.47
C LYS A 278 14.26 -22.07 0.77
N GLN A 279 13.31 -21.13 0.70
CA GLN A 279 11.88 -21.39 0.91
C GLN A 279 11.33 -22.40 -0.11
N LEU A 280 11.65 -22.24 -1.40
CA LEU A 280 11.21 -23.19 -2.44
C LEU A 280 11.82 -24.58 -2.24
N THR A 281 13.08 -24.65 -1.78
CA THR A 281 13.74 -25.91 -1.47
C THR A 281 13.10 -26.59 -0.26
N GLU A 282 12.72 -25.83 0.76
CA GLU A 282 11.98 -26.33 1.93
C GLU A 282 10.61 -26.89 1.56
N VAL A 283 9.85 -26.21 0.68
CA VAL A 283 8.58 -26.72 0.17
C VAL A 283 8.79 -28.03 -0.59
N LYS A 284 9.80 -28.11 -1.47
CA LYS A 284 10.15 -29.36 -2.18
C LYS A 284 10.49 -30.50 -1.21
N LEU A 285 11.27 -30.23 -0.17
CA LEU A 285 11.60 -31.21 0.87
C LEU A 285 10.35 -31.76 1.55
N ASN A 286 9.43 -30.89 1.94
CA ASN A 286 8.19 -31.29 2.58
C ASN A 286 7.29 -32.10 1.65
N ILE A 287 7.27 -31.78 0.36
CA ILE A 287 6.54 -32.56 -0.65
C ILE A 287 7.09 -33.98 -0.71
N TYR A 288 8.38 -34.17 -0.97
CA TYR A 288 8.96 -35.52 -1.10
C TYR A 288 8.83 -36.34 0.19
N ARG A 289 8.98 -35.72 1.37
CA ARG A 289 8.69 -36.40 2.65
C ARG A 289 7.25 -36.89 2.71
N SER A 290 6.29 -36.04 2.36
CA SER A 290 4.88 -36.40 2.36
C SER A 290 4.56 -37.51 1.35
N LEU A 291 5.20 -37.51 0.18
CA LEU A 291 5.05 -38.59 -0.83
C LEU A 291 5.55 -39.94 -0.28
N ILE A 292 6.71 -39.95 0.38
CA ILE A 292 7.29 -41.17 0.97
C ILE A 292 6.44 -41.65 2.15
N ASP A 293 6.00 -40.74 3.03
CA ASP A 293 5.12 -41.07 4.16
C ASP A 293 3.79 -41.69 3.68
N ALA A 294 3.24 -41.16 2.59
CA ALA A 294 2.05 -41.69 1.94
C ALA A 294 2.30 -43.12 1.40
N ALA A 295 3.42 -43.35 0.71
CA ALA A 295 3.79 -44.67 0.19
C ALA A 295 3.98 -45.71 1.32
N ASN A 296 4.71 -45.36 2.37
CA ASN A 296 4.93 -46.22 3.53
C ASN A 296 3.63 -46.55 4.27
N SER A 297 2.65 -45.63 4.24
CA SER A 297 1.33 -45.86 4.84
C SER A 297 0.46 -46.85 4.05
N ASN A 298 0.67 -46.95 2.73
CA ASN A 298 0.01 -47.92 1.85
C ASN A 298 0.71 -49.30 1.86
N GLU A 299 1.97 -49.38 2.31
CA GLU A 299 2.74 -50.64 2.40
C GLU A 299 2.30 -51.55 3.58
N TYR A 300 1.58 -51.03 4.57
CA TYR A 300 1.02 -51.83 5.68
C TYR A 300 -0.27 -52.58 5.29
N GLN A 301 -0.21 -53.41 4.24
CA GLN A 301 -1.28 -54.32 3.84
C GLN A 301 -0.84 -55.79 3.83
N TYR A 302 0.05 -56.19 4.74
CA TYR A 302 0.30 -57.59 5.09
C TYR A 302 0.48 -57.76 6.62
N GLY A 303 -0.60 -58.06 7.35
CA GLY A 303 -0.61 -58.46 8.76
C GLY A 303 -1.84 -57.96 9.55
N PRO A 304 -2.52 -58.80 10.36
CA PRO A 304 -3.85 -58.49 10.89
C PRO A 304 -3.81 -57.59 12.14
N THR A 305 -5.01 -57.08 12.48
CA THR A 305 -5.43 -56.34 13.69
C THR A 305 -5.07 -54.85 13.77
N ASP A 306 -5.96 -53.97 13.34
CA ASP A 306 -7.02 -53.36 14.18
C ASP A 306 -7.59 -52.11 13.47
N PHE A 307 -8.91 -51.97 13.48
CA PHE A 307 -9.62 -50.92 12.77
C PHE A 307 -9.59 -49.61 13.57
N LYS A 308 -8.69 -48.69 13.20
CA LYS A 308 -8.87 -47.23 13.35
C LYS A 308 -7.72 -46.49 12.66
N ASN A 309 -7.87 -46.13 11.39
CA ASN A 309 -7.12 -45.03 10.81
C ASN A 309 -7.88 -44.50 9.58
N ILE A 310 -8.38 -43.27 9.69
CA ILE A 310 -8.59 -42.45 8.50
C ILE A 310 -7.19 -42.24 7.94
N GLY A 311 -6.92 -42.76 6.74
CA GLY A 311 -5.57 -43.03 6.27
C GLY A 311 -4.68 -41.80 6.17
N THR A 312 -3.42 -41.98 6.53
CA THR A 312 -2.36 -40.96 6.44
C THR A 312 -2.27 -40.39 5.01
N TYR A 313 -2.56 -41.21 4.00
CA TYR A 313 -2.67 -40.83 2.59
C TYR A 313 -3.72 -39.74 2.33
N GLU A 314 -4.98 -39.97 2.72
CA GLU A 314 -6.07 -39.03 2.49
C GLU A 314 -5.83 -37.68 3.18
N ARG A 315 -5.19 -37.70 4.36
CA ARG A 315 -4.79 -36.48 5.07
C ARG A 315 -3.74 -35.68 4.29
N ILE A 316 -2.78 -36.35 3.68
CA ILE A 316 -1.71 -35.71 2.88
C ILE A 316 -2.30 -35.10 1.61
N VAL A 317 -3.14 -35.85 0.89
CA VAL A 317 -3.87 -35.36 -0.30
C VAL A 317 -4.71 -34.13 0.06
N ALA A 318 -5.49 -34.19 1.15
CA ALA A 318 -6.32 -33.07 1.60
C ALA A 318 -5.48 -31.84 1.96
N THR A 319 -4.27 -32.03 2.51
CA THR A 319 -3.35 -30.93 2.86
C THR A 319 -2.85 -30.22 1.60
N PHE A 320 -2.34 -30.97 0.61
CA PHE A 320 -1.91 -30.37 -0.66
C PHE A 320 -3.05 -29.67 -1.39
N PHE A 321 -4.22 -30.30 -1.45
CA PHE A 321 -5.39 -29.72 -2.10
C PHE A 321 -5.80 -28.40 -1.44
N LYS A 322 -5.87 -28.38 -0.10
CA LYS A 322 -6.18 -27.18 0.67
C LYS A 322 -5.17 -26.07 0.42
N GLU A 323 -3.87 -26.38 0.42
CA GLU A 323 -2.83 -25.38 0.22
C GLU A 323 -2.81 -24.82 -1.21
N VAL A 324 -3.03 -25.67 -2.22
CA VAL A 324 -3.22 -25.22 -3.61
C VAL A 324 -4.42 -24.29 -3.72
N GLN A 325 -5.55 -24.64 -3.10
CA GLN A 325 -6.76 -23.82 -3.14
C GLN A 325 -6.52 -22.46 -2.46
N GLU A 326 -5.98 -22.44 -1.24
CA GLU A 326 -5.75 -21.22 -0.48
C GLU A 326 -4.78 -20.28 -1.21
N GLN A 327 -3.66 -20.80 -1.73
CA GLN A 327 -2.70 -19.99 -2.48
C GLN A 327 -3.27 -19.49 -3.82
N THR A 328 -4.11 -20.31 -4.48
CA THR A 328 -4.80 -19.92 -5.72
C THR A 328 -5.80 -18.80 -5.47
N GLU A 329 -6.61 -18.90 -4.41
CA GLU A 329 -7.55 -17.84 -4.01
C GLU A 329 -6.83 -16.52 -3.72
N ILE A 330 -5.70 -16.57 -3.01
CA ILE A 330 -4.86 -15.38 -2.74
C ILE A 330 -4.32 -14.79 -4.05
N ARG A 331 -3.77 -15.63 -4.94
CA ARG A 331 -3.25 -15.22 -6.24
C ARG A 331 -4.32 -14.55 -7.10
N ASP A 332 -5.51 -15.15 -7.17
CA ASP A 332 -6.60 -14.68 -8.01
C ASP A 332 -7.21 -13.40 -7.44
N LYS A 333 -7.26 -13.26 -6.11
CA LYS A 333 -7.61 -12.00 -5.45
C LYS A 333 -6.61 -10.89 -5.78
N GLU A 334 -5.31 -11.16 -5.78
CA GLU A 334 -4.31 -10.15 -6.17
C GLU A 334 -4.35 -9.80 -7.65
N LYS A 335 -4.51 -10.79 -8.54
CA LYS A 335 -4.67 -10.55 -9.98
C LYS A 335 -5.92 -9.72 -10.26
N SER A 336 -7.05 -10.04 -9.64
CA SER A 336 -8.30 -9.28 -9.81
C SER A 336 -8.24 -7.88 -9.21
N TYR A 337 -7.46 -7.67 -8.14
CA TYR A 337 -7.27 -6.33 -7.57
C TYR A 337 -6.55 -5.38 -8.54
N TYR A 338 -5.46 -5.83 -9.17
CA TYR A 338 -4.62 -4.98 -10.03
C TYR A 338 -4.89 -5.11 -11.54
N SER A 339 -5.72 -6.07 -11.96
CA SER A 339 -6.15 -6.17 -13.35
C SER A 339 -7.35 -5.24 -13.60
N SER A 340 -7.13 -4.23 -14.43
CA SER A 340 -8.19 -3.41 -14.97
C SER A 340 -8.11 -3.45 -16.49
N SER A 341 -9.27 -3.44 -17.16
CA SER A 341 -9.32 -3.38 -18.63
C SER A 341 -8.58 -2.15 -19.16
N LEU A 342 -8.03 -2.25 -20.36
CA LEU A 342 -7.34 -1.13 -21.02
C LEU A 342 -8.24 0.11 -21.08
N LYS A 343 -9.53 -0.08 -21.38
CA LYS A 343 -10.55 0.98 -21.37
C LYS A 343 -10.60 1.70 -20.02
N THR A 344 -10.64 0.97 -18.91
CA THR A 344 -10.64 1.55 -17.56
C THR A 344 -9.35 2.33 -17.29
N LYS A 345 -8.18 1.82 -17.70
CA LYS A 345 -6.90 2.54 -17.54
C LYS A 345 -6.88 3.85 -18.31
N VAL A 346 -7.34 3.85 -19.56
CA VAL A 346 -7.39 5.05 -20.40
C VAL A 346 -8.34 6.09 -19.79
N ILE A 347 -9.53 5.68 -19.35
CA ILE A 347 -10.49 6.58 -18.71
C ILE A 347 -9.87 7.25 -17.48
N TRP A 348 -9.28 6.47 -16.56
CA TRP A 348 -8.67 7.02 -15.36
C TRP A 348 -7.47 7.92 -15.65
N PHE A 349 -6.64 7.54 -16.61
CA PHE A 349 -5.51 8.37 -17.04
C PHE A 349 -5.98 9.71 -17.60
N SER A 350 -6.98 9.71 -18.49
CA SER A 350 -7.55 10.94 -19.06
C SER A 350 -8.18 11.83 -17.99
N LEU A 351 -8.96 11.26 -17.06
CA LEU A 351 -9.57 12.01 -15.97
C LEU A 351 -8.51 12.62 -15.03
N TYR A 352 -7.49 11.82 -14.69
CA TYR A 352 -6.39 12.25 -13.82
C TYR A 352 -5.57 13.38 -14.45
N ILE A 353 -5.13 13.22 -15.70
CA ILE A 353 -4.33 14.23 -16.40
C ILE A 353 -5.16 15.49 -16.67
N GLY A 354 -6.41 15.35 -17.10
CA GLY A 354 -7.30 16.49 -17.34
C GLY A 354 -7.49 17.34 -16.09
N LEU A 355 -7.75 16.69 -14.94
CA LEU A 355 -7.91 17.39 -13.67
C LEU A 355 -6.58 18.02 -13.20
N ALA A 356 -5.46 17.32 -13.33
CA ALA A 356 -4.15 17.83 -12.95
C ALA A 356 -3.75 19.07 -13.78
N ILE A 357 -3.98 19.05 -15.10
CA ILE A 357 -3.70 20.20 -15.98
C ILE A 357 -4.57 21.40 -15.59
N PHE A 358 -5.88 21.17 -15.39
CA PHE A 358 -6.80 22.23 -14.97
C PHE A 358 -6.35 22.89 -13.65
N LEU A 359 -6.02 22.08 -12.65
CA LEU A 359 -5.54 22.57 -11.35
C LEU A 359 -4.17 23.25 -11.45
N MET A 360 -3.27 22.74 -12.28
CA MET A 360 -1.96 23.36 -12.51
C MET A 360 -2.11 24.75 -13.14
N ILE A 361 -2.91 24.89 -14.21
CA ILE A 361 -3.16 26.18 -14.86
C ILE A 361 -3.81 27.15 -13.87
N THR A 362 -4.81 26.68 -13.13
CA THR A 362 -5.52 27.49 -12.12
C THR A 362 -4.56 27.95 -11.02
N SER A 363 -3.70 27.06 -10.53
CA SER A 363 -2.73 27.37 -9.48
C SER A 363 -1.67 28.36 -9.95
N LEU A 364 -1.19 28.25 -11.20
CA LEU A 364 -0.22 29.19 -11.77
C LEU A 364 -0.85 30.58 -11.94
N TYR A 365 -2.04 30.65 -12.52
CA TYR A 365 -2.76 31.90 -12.74
C TYR A 365 -3.13 32.60 -11.43
N ALA A 366 -3.68 31.86 -10.47
CA ALA A 366 -4.02 32.41 -9.16
C ALA A 366 -2.77 32.82 -8.35
N GLY A 367 -1.65 32.14 -8.55
CA GLY A 367 -0.36 32.50 -7.95
C GLY A 367 0.16 33.85 -8.46
N ASP A 368 0.17 34.05 -9.77
CA ASP A 368 0.59 35.32 -10.40
C ASP A 368 -0.29 36.50 -9.95
N LEU A 369 -1.62 36.30 -9.97
CA LEU A 369 -2.57 37.28 -9.40
C LEU A 369 -2.28 37.55 -7.92
N MET A 370 -1.99 36.52 -7.11
CA MET A 370 -1.75 36.72 -5.68
C MET A 370 -0.54 37.63 -5.43
N GLU A 371 0.50 37.57 -6.27
CA GLU A 371 1.65 38.46 -6.15
C GLU A 371 1.30 39.92 -6.40
N HIS A 372 0.37 40.18 -7.33
CA HIS A 372 -0.14 41.52 -7.59
C HIS A 372 -0.99 42.07 -6.43
N TYR A 373 -1.71 41.19 -5.71
CA TYR A 373 -2.61 41.56 -4.62
C TYR A 373 -1.98 41.37 -3.21
N LYS A 374 -0.69 40.99 -3.10
CA LYS A 374 0.03 40.74 -1.84
C LYS A 374 -0.02 41.92 -0.86
N THR A 375 -0.16 43.15 -1.35
CA THR A 375 -0.24 44.38 -0.54
C THR A 375 -1.61 44.64 0.08
N LEU A 376 -2.65 43.88 -0.30
CA LEU A 376 -4.05 44.11 0.08
C LEU A 376 -4.62 43.02 1.01
N LEU A 377 -3.84 41.99 1.34
CA LEU A 377 -4.19 40.98 2.33
C LEU A 377 -3.66 41.43 3.70
N PRO A 378 -4.53 41.58 4.72
CA PRO A 378 -4.17 42.08 6.05
C PRO A 378 -3.33 41.09 6.88
#